data_AF-A0A1V2A627-F1
#
_entry.id   AF-A0A1V2A627-F1
#
_cell.length_a   1.000
_cell.length_b   1.000
_cell.length_c   1.000
_cell.angle_alpha   90.00
_cell.angle_beta   90.00
_cell.angle_gamma   90.00
#
_symmetry.space_group_name_H-M   'P 1'
#
loop_
_entity.id
_entity.type
_entity.pdbx_description
1 polymer ?
#
loop_
_entity_poly.entity_id
_entity_poly.type
_entity_poly.pdbx_seq_one_letter_code
_entity_poly.pdbx_strand_id
1 'polypeptide(L)' 'MQDTLVLFNVKKGSFGLPINHVVSIEKISEISRIPNMPEYMLGIVNIRGQIIPVIDMSNLLFNQKNEIVETLAMFL' A
#
# COMPACT_ATOMS: atom_id res chain seq x y z
N MET A 1 27.12 -8.57 1.59
CA MET A 1 26.13 -7.76 2.33
C MET A 1 24.85 -8.60 2.37
N GLN A 2 24.17 -8.68 3.52
CA GLN A 2 22.90 -9.40 3.62
C GLN A 2 21.76 -8.45 3.23
N ASP A 3 20.99 -8.83 2.23
CA ASP A 3 19.82 -8.06 1.81
C ASP A 3 18.68 -8.32 2.80
N THR A 4 18.36 -7.32 3.62
CA THR A 4 17.21 -7.37 4.53
C THR A 4 15.95 -6.98 3.78
N LEU A 5 14.94 -7.85 3.83
CA LEU A 5 13.66 -7.67 3.14
C LEU A 5 12.51 -7.53 4.15
N VAL A 6 11.57 -6.65 3.84
CA VAL A 6 10.23 -6.67 4.44
C VAL A 6 9.37 -7.63 3.64
N LEU A 7 8.91 -8.69 4.30
CA LEU A 7 8.02 -9.66 3.70
C LEU A 7 6.56 -9.30 4.00
N PHE A 8 5.72 -9.36 2.98
CA PHE A 8 4.28 -9.12 3.10
C PHE A 8 3.51 -10.00 2.13
N ASN A 9 2.23 -10.24 2.44
CA ASN A 9 1.37 -11.07 1.62
C ASN A 9 0.34 -10.23 0.90
N VAL A 10 0.09 -10.55 -0.36
CA VAL A 10 -1.01 -10.00 -1.15
C VAL A 10 -1.79 -11.19 -1.69
N LYS A 11 -3.03 -11.35 -1.22
CA LYS A 11 -3.86 -12.54 -1.50
C LYS A 11 -3.11 -13.85 -1.19
N LYS A 12 -2.78 -14.64 -2.21
CA LYS A 12 -2.07 -15.94 -2.09
C LYS A 12 -0.58 -15.84 -2.41
N GLY A 13 -0.06 -14.64 -2.72
CA GLY A 13 1.34 -14.40 -3.05
C GLY A 13 2.11 -13.78 -1.88
N SER A 14 3.35 -14.20 -1.69
CA SER A 14 4.31 -13.56 -0.78
C SER A 14 5.29 -12.71 -1.58
N PHE A 15 5.49 -11.48 -1.11
CA PHE A 15 6.33 -10.48 -1.76
C PHE A 15 7.38 -9.98 -0.76
N GLY A 16 8.49 -9.46 -1.29
CA GLY A 16 9.57 -8.91 -0.51
C GLY A 16 10.01 -7.56 -1.08
N LEU A 17 10.21 -6.58 -0.21
CA LEU A 17 10.78 -5.29 -0.55
C LEU A 17 12.08 -5.07 0.23
N PRO A 18 13.17 -4.66 -0.43
CA PRO A 18 14.37 -4.22 0.26
C PRO A 18 14.07 -3.17 1.32
N ILE A 19 14.58 -3.36 2.54
CA ILE A 19 14.26 -2.46 3.68
C ILE A 19 14.69 -1.01 3.42
N ASN A 20 15.71 -0.80 2.59
CA ASN A 20 16.19 0.52 2.19
C ASN A 20 15.20 1.28 1.29
N HIS A 21 14.20 0.59 0.72
CA HIS A 21 13.11 1.20 -0.02
C HIS A 21 11.86 1.39 0.84
N VAL A 22 11.86 1.03 2.13
CA VAL A 22 10.68 1.17 2.99
C VAL A 22 10.86 2.37 3.90
N VAL A 23 10.08 3.43 3.66
CA VAL A 23 10.09 4.67 4.45
C VAL A 23 9.38 4.46 5.79
N SER A 24 8.16 3.91 5.75
CA SER A 24 7.41 3.56 6.96
C SER A 24 6.30 2.55 6.67
N ILE A 25 5.83 1.90 7.75
CA ILE A 25 4.67 1.01 7.74
C ILE A 25 3.67 1.59 8.74
N GLU A 26 2.56 2.11 8.24
CA GLU A 26 1.56 2.83 9.05
C GLU A 26 0.20 2.13 8.95
N LYS A 27 -0.54 2.11 10.06
CA LYS A 27 -1.97 1.75 10.02
C LYS A 27 -2.76 2.95 9.53
N ILE A 28 -3.54 2.75 8.47
CA ILE A 28 -4.38 3.81 7.90
C ILE A 28 -5.84 3.53 8.23
N SER A 29 -6.50 4.52 8.82
CA SER A 29 -7.94 4.48 9.14
C SER A 29 -8.81 5.17 8.10
N GLU A 30 -8.31 6.20 7.42
CA GLU A 30 -9.09 6.99 6.46
C GLU A 30 -8.30 7.26 5.18
N ILE A 31 -8.93 6.98 4.03
CA ILE A 31 -8.39 7.27 2.69
C ILE A 31 -9.35 8.24 2.01
N SER A 32 -8.81 9.38 1.57
CA SER A 32 -9.56 10.35 0.77
C SER A 32 -9.60 9.89 -0.69
N ARG A 33 -10.78 9.47 -1.15
CA ARG A 33 -10.97 9.06 -2.55
C ARG A 33 -10.88 10.25 -3.49
N ILE A 34 -10.14 10.06 -4.57
CA ILE A 34 -10.03 11.06 -5.65
C ILE A 34 -10.84 10.57 -6.85
N PRO A 35 -11.72 11.41 -7.45
CA PRO A 35 -12.47 11.04 -8.63
C PRO A 35 -11.58 10.70 -9.83
N ASN A 36 -12.07 9.84 -10.72
CA ASN A 36 -11.42 9.48 -11.99
C ASN A 36 -10.02 8.84 -11.87
N MET A 37 -9.72 8.20 -10.74
CA MET A 37 -8.48 7.44 -10.60
C MET A 37 -8.62 6.00 -11.14
N PRO A 38 -7.51 5.38 -11.58
CA PRO A 38 -7.49 3.95 -11.90
C PRO A 38 -8.00 3.11 -10.72
N GLU A 39 -8.63 1.97 -11.01
CA GLU A 39 -9.26 1.14 -9.97
C GLU A 39 -8.30 0.64 -8.88
N TYR A 40 -7.02 0.48 -9.21
CA TYR A 40 -5.99 0.10 -8.24
C TYR A 40 -5.56 1.23 -7.32
N MET A 41 -5.98 2.48 -7.57
CA MET A 41 -5.65 3.60 -6.71
C MET A 41 -6.82 3.90 -5.76
N LEU A 42 -6.58 3.68 -4.48
CA LEU A 42 -7.59 3.83 -3.44
C LEU A 42 -7.87 5.30 -3.11
N GLY A 43 -6.89 6.17 -3.37
CA GLY A 43 -6.98 7.61 -3.14
C GLY A 43 -5.68 8.15 -2.55
N ILE A 44 -5.80 9.12 -1.65
CA ILE A 44 -4.70 9.76 -0.94
C ILE A 44 -4.90 9.70 0.57
N VAL A 45 -3.78 9.77 1.30
CA VAL A 45 -3.74 9.86 2.76
C VAL A 45 -2.82 10.99 3.16
N ASN A 46 -3.10 11.59 4.33
CA ASN A 46 -2.22 12.60 4.91
C ASN A 46 -1.45 11.96 6.07
N ILE A 47 -0.14 11.82 5.92
CA ILE A 47 0.76 11.34 6.97
C ILE A 47 1.71 12.46 7.33
N ARG A 48 1.60 12.99 8.55
CA ARG A 48 2.47 14.07 9.08
C ARG A 48 2.56 15.28 8.15
N GLY A 49 1.44 15.65 7.51
CA GLY A 49 1.37 16.79 6.59
C GLY A 49 1.77 16.45 5.15
N GLN A 50 2.17 15.20 4.85
CA GLN A 50 2.50 14.75 3.51
C GLN A 50 1.31 14.03 2.89
N ILE A 51 0.95 14.44 1.67
CA ILE A 51 -0.09 13.80 0.88
C ILE A 51 0.55 12.64 0.11
N ILE A 52 0.13 11.42 0.41
CA ILE A 52 0.72 10.21 -0.16
C ILE A 52 -0.38 9.40 -0.87
N PRO A 53 -0.18 8.98 -2.13
CA PRO A 53 -1.13 8.11 -2.83
C PRO A 53 -1.15 6.71 -2.22
N VAL A 54 -2.32 6.07 -2.22
CA VAL A 54 -2.51 4.71 -1.73
C VAL A 54 -2.92 3.79 -2.88
N ILE A 55 -2.19 2.69 -3.02
CA ILE A 55 -2.41 1.69 -4.07
C ILE A 55 -2.93 0.40 -3.44
N ASP A 56 -4.00 -0.18 -4.01
CA ASP A 56 -4.43 -1.54 -3.72
C ASP A 56 -3.57 -2.53 -4.52
N MET A 57 -2.60 -3.12 -3.84
CA MET A 57 -1.72 -4.14 -4.42
C MET A 57 -2.48 -5.37 -4.92
N SER A 58 -3.63 -5.71 -4.34
CA SER A 58 -4.42 -6.85 -4.82
C SER A 58 -5.11 -6.54 -6.15
N ASN A 59 -5.62 -5.32 -6.30
CA ASN A 59 -6.19 -4.88 -7.57
C ASN A 59 -5.07 -4.74 -8.61
N LEU A 60 -3.94 -4.11 -8.26
CA LEU A 60 -2.82 -3.91 -9.17
C LEU A 60 -2.23 -5.24 -9.70
N LEU A 61 -1.99 -6.22 -8.82
CA LEU A 61 -1.30 -7.45 -9.19
C LEU A 61 -2.23 -8.57 -9.65
N PHE A 62 -3.47 -8.60 -9.16
CA PHE A 62 -4.40 -9.72 -9.40
C PHE A 62 -5.75 -9.28 -9.99
N ASN A 63 -5.97 -7.98 -10.24
CA ASN A 63 -7.24 -7.42 -10.69
C ASN A 63 -8.42 -7.82 -9.79
N GLN A 64 -8.18 -7.93 -8.48
CA GLN A 64 -9.17 -8.29 -7.47
C GLN A 64 -9.36 -7.14 -6.48
N LYS A 65 -10.60 -6.65 -6.36
CA LYS A 65 -10.97 -5.66 -5.34
C LYS A 65 -10.95 -6.28 -3.94
N ASN A 66 -10.52 -5.51 -2.95
CA ASN A 66 -10.77 -5.78 -1.54
C ASN A 66 -11.73 -4.75 -0.95
N GLU A 67 -12.52 -5.18 0.03
CA GLU A 67 -13.08 -4.26 1.01
C GLU A 67 -11.97 -3.89 1.99
N ILE A 68 -11.64 -2.60 2.06
CA ILE A 68 -10.61 -2.10 2.96
C ILE A 68 -11.24 -2.00 4.35
N VAL A 69 -10.89 -2.93 5.24
CA VAL A 69 -11.46 -2.95 6.59
C VAL A 69 -10.48 -2.34 7.61
N GLU A 70 -9.18 -2.47 7.37
CA GLU A 70 -8.05 -1.83 8.08
C GLU A 70 -6.81 -2.25 7.30
N THR A 71 -5.95 -1.33 6.86
CA THR A 71 -4.79 -1.70 6.01
C THR A 71 -3.51 -1.07 6.53
N LEU A 72 -2.45 -1.89 6.57
CA LEU A 72 -1.09 -1.40 6.71
C LEU A 72 -0.64 -0.88 5.34
N ALA A 73 -0.38 0.42 5.27
CA ALA A 73 0.25 1.00 4.10
C ALA A 73 1.77 0.96 4.28
N MET A 74 2.45 0.46 3.27
CA MET A 74 3.89 0.54 3.15
C MET A 74 4.21 1.69 2.21
N PHE A 75 4.94 2.68 2.74
CA PHE A 75 5.40 3.80 1.95
C PHE A 75 6.81 3.50 1.45
N LEU A 76 6.98 3.67 0.15
CA LEU A 76 8.25 3.54 -0.56
C LEU A 76 8.91 4.89 -0.78
#